data_AF-A0AAV3A6Y9-F1
#
_entry.id   AF-A0AAV3A6Y9-F1
#
_cell.length_a   1.000
_cell.length_b   1.000
_cell.length_c   1.000
_cell.angle_alpha   90.00
_cell.angle_beta   90.00
_cell.angle_gamma   90.00
#
_symmetry.space_group_name_H-M   'P 1'
#
loop_
_entity.id
_entity.type
_entity.pdbx_description
1 polymer ?
#
loop_
_entity_poly.entity_id
_entity_poly.type
_entity_poly.pdbx_seq_one_letter_code
_entity_poly.pdbx_strand_id
1 'polypeptide(L)'
;MSEQNSTAPADKHPKQNATAPNNNSLPLSQTDSRDKWSKKMDFLLSVIGFAVDLGNVWRFPYICYQNGGGAFLIPYTIMALFGGVPLFFMELALGQFHRTGAITIWKRICPIFKGIGFAICIIGLYVSFYYNTIIAWALYYFYSSFSTTLPWTSCNNPWNTENCTNYFGKSNISWNNFSRSPAEEFYTRHVLGIHEADGLDHVGGLRWQLLICLFLIFIIVYFSLWKGVKTSGKVVWVTATLPYVVLFILLIRGATLPGAWRGILFYVRPNWEKLTDTGVWVDAAAQIFFSLGPGFGVLLALASYNPFNNNCYRDAIITSVVNCLTSFLSGFVIFTVLGYMAEMRDVEVEDVAKDKGPSLLFITYPEAIANMVGSTFFAIIFFLMMITLGLDSTFGGLEAVITAIMDEYPHILGKRRELFVLGLVTVCFTGSLSTLTHGGAYVVKLLEEFGAGCSIIAVVFLEAIAVSWFYGIQRFCNDVKSMLGFFPGIYWRVCWVAISPAFLAFIIVSSFMDQPPLMLFDYRYPEWTISVGYLIGASSFIWIPVYMVYKLVWTPGSLKQRLAVCIRPENVARDQQSDSLCMTAAP
;
A
#
# COMPACT_ATOMS: atom_id res chain seq x y z
N MET A 1 5.00 -83.82 -37.90
CA MET A 1 5.74 -82.58 -38.20
C MET A 1 4.81 -81.42 -37.88
N SER A 2 5.25 -80.55 -36.99
CA SER A 2 4.51 -79.50 -36.27
C SER A 2 4.29 -78.22 -37.08
N GLU A 3 3.12 -77.61 -36.85
CA GLU A 3 2.65 -76.21 -36.89
C GLU A 3 3.42 -75.04 -37.57
N GLN A 4 2.57 -74.16 -38.16
CA GLN A 4 2.53 -72.68 -38.19
C GLN A 4 2.97 -71.84 -39.43
N ASN A 5 1.99 -71.05 -39.89
CA ASN A 5 1.97 -69.64 -40.37
C ASN A 5 2.22 -69.18 -41.83
N SER A 6 1.44 -68.13 -42.18
CA SER A 6 1.58 -67.08 -43.23
C SER A 6 1.02 -67.42 -44.65
N THR A 7 0.42 -66.56 -45.49
CA THR A 7 0.07 -65.11 -45.55
C THR A 7 -0.71 -64.79 -46.85
N ALA A 8 -1.44 -63.64 -46.90
CA ALA A 8 -1.92 -62.84 -48.08
C ALA A 8 -3.16 -63.34 -48.87
N PRO A 9 -3.95 -62.51 -49.63
CA PRO A 9 -3.65 -61.20 -50.28
C PRO A 9 -4.65 -60.03 -49.98
N ALA A 10 -4.25 -58.75 -49.98
CA ALA A 10 -4.06 -57.79 -51.09
C ALA A 10 -5.31 -57.48 -51.95
N ASP A 11 -5.89 -56.28 -51.80
CA ASP A 11 -6.07 -55.37 -52.94
C ASP A 11 -6.40 -53.91 -52.57
N LYS A 12 -5.97 -53.00 -53.46
CA LYS A 12 -5.78 -51.56 -53.27
C LYS A 12 -7.00 -50.69 -53.67
N HIS A 13 -7.22 -49.63 -52.88
CA HIS A 13 -7.83 -48.31 -53.13
C HIS A 13 -8.31 -47.90 -54.55
N PRO A 14 -9.37 -47.05 -54.62
CA PRO A 14 -9.15 -45.59 -54.66
C PRO A 14 -10.00 -44.72 -53.69
N LYS A 15 -9.39 -43.56 -53.37
CA LYS A 15 -9.83 -42.31 -52.72
C LYS A 15 -11.26 -41.87 -53.11
N GLN A 16 -12.06 -41.08 -52.38
CA GLN A 16 -11.86 -40.01 -51.39
C GLN A 16 -13.28 -39.60 -50.89
N ASN A 17 -13.50 -39.31 -49.60
CA ASN A 17 -14.22 -38.12 -49.13
C ASN A 17 -14.26 -38.06 -47.59
N ALA A 18 -13.98 -36.86 -47.09
CA ALA A 18 -13.70 -36.52 -45.71
C ALA A 18 -14.95 -36.62 -44.81
N THR A 19 -14.78 -37.24 -43.64
CA THR A 19 -15.72 -37.20 -42.52
C THR A 19 -15.50 -35.94 -41.69
N ALA A 20 -16.60 -35.23 -41.41
CA ALA A 20 -16.66 -34.07 -40.53
C ALA A 20 -16.27 -34.43 -39.07
N PRO A 21 -15.58 -33.54 -38.33
CA PRO A 21 -15.34 -33.76 -36.91
C PRO A 21 -16.58 -33.38 -36.09
N ASN A 22 -17.00 -34.31 -35.22
CA ASN A 22 -18.03 -34.12 -34.20
C ASN A 22 -17.74 -32.90 -33.32
N ASN A 23 -18.61 -31.89 -33.39
CA ASN A 23 -18.67 -30.77 -32.44
C ASN A 23 -19.33 -31.20 -31.12
N ASN A 24 -18.62 -32.02 -30.32
CA ASN A 24 -18.89 -32.15 -28.89
C ASN A 24 -17.69 -31.62 -28.11
N SER A 25 -17.42 -30.32 -28.25
CA SER A 25 -16.66 -29.59 -27.24
C SER A 25 -17.58 -29.37 -26.04
N LEU A 26 -17.30 -30.08 -24.94
CA LEU A 26 -17.74 -29.68 -23.62
C LEU A 26 -17.49 -28.17 -23.45
N PRO A 27 -18.44 -27.39 -22.90
CA PRO A 27 -18.17 -25.98 -22.63
C PRO A 27 -16.99 -25.91 -21.66
N LEU A 28 -15.86 -25.37 -22.11
CA LEU A 28 -14.75 -25.04 -21.23
C LEU A 28 -15.29 -24.19 -20.07
N SER A 29 -15.01 -24.65 -18.85
CA SER A 29 -15.33 -23.98 -17.61
C SER A 29 -14.89 -22.51 -17.64
N GLN A 30 -15.79 -21.58 -17.27
CA GLN A 30 -15.52 -20.14 -17.15
C GLN A 30 -14.36 -19.75 -16.21
N THR A 31 -13.72 -20.71 -15.54
CA THR A 31 -12.55 -20.51 -14.68
C THR A 31 -11.24 -20.24 -15.46
N ASP A 32 -11.20 -20.47 -16.77
CA ASP A 32 -9.98 -20.25 -17.58
C ASP A 32 -9.84 -18.85 -18.22
N SER A 33 -10.82 -17.94 -18.05
CA SER A 33 -10.83 -16.62 -18.71
C SER A 33 -10.34 -15.45 -17.84
N ARG A 34 -9.70 -15.69 -16.69
CA ARG A 34 -9.07 -14.59 -15.93
C ARG A 34 -7.88 -14.05 -16.71
N ASP A 35 -7.82 -12.73 -16.84
CA ASP A 35 -6.68 -12.05 -17.44
C ASP A 35 -5.37 -12.43 -16.73
N LYS A 36 -4.26 -12.35 -17.46
CA LYS A 36 -2.92 -12.64 -16.96
C LYS A 36 -2.01 -11.45 -17.23
N TRP A 37 -0.99 -11.29 -16.40
CA TRP A 37 0.09 -10.34 -16.66
C TRP A 37 0.72 -10.61 -18.02
N SER A 38 0.98 -9.56 -18.79
CA SER A 38 1.59 -9.70 -20.11
C SER A 38 3.04 -10.17 -20.02
N LYS A 39 3.78 -9.74 -19.00
CA LYS A 39 5.15 -10.18 -18.71
C LYS A 39 5.33 -10.35 -17.20
N LYS A 40 6.24 -11.24 -16.80
CA LYS A 40 6.61 -11.41 -15.38
C LYS A 40 7.13 -10.11 -14.75
N MET A 41 7.88 -9.32 -15.51
CA MET A 41 8.42 -8.05 -15.02
C MET A 41 7.32 -7.01 -14.78
N ASP A 42 6.21 -7.05 -15.54
CA ASP A 42 5.06 -6.17 -15.32
C ASP A 42 4.51 -6.42 -13.89
N PHE A 43 4.32 -7.70 -13.51
CA PHE A 43 3.92 -8.09 -12.16
C PHE A 43 4.95 -7.66 -11.10
N LEU A 44 6.22 -7.99 -11.30
CA LEU A 44 7.26 -7.72 -10.29
C LEU A 44 7.39 -6.22 -10.02
N LEU A 45 7.39 -5.39 -11.06
CA LEU A 45 7.40 -3.94 -10.92
C LEU A 45 6.10 -3.42 -10.27
N SER A 46 4.94 -4.02 -10.54
CA SER A 46 3.68 -3.60 -9.89
C SER A 46 3.69 -3.89 -8.40
N VAL A 47 4.25 -5.02 -7.96
CA VAL A 47 4.37 -5.32 -6.54
C VAL A 47 5.44 -4.45 -5.88
N ILE A 48 6.56 -4.17 -6.57
CA ILE A 48 7.59 -3.24 -6.07
C ILE A 48 7.03 -1.82 -5.96
N GLY A 49 6.31 -1.33 -6.97
CA GLY A 49 5.69 0.00 -6.95
C GLY A 49 4.60 0.14 -5.89
N PHE A 50 3.88 -0.94 -5.57
CA PHE A 50 2.97 -0.94 -4.42
C PHE A 50 3.73 -0.85 -3.09
N ALA A 51 4.79 -1.64 -2.92
CA ALA A 51 5.55 -1.71 -1.68
C ALA A 51 6.40 -0.45 -1.42
N VAL A 52 6.85 0.23 -2.48
CA VAL A 52 7.69 1.42 -2.40
C VAL A 52 6.84 2.67 -2.59
N ASP A 53 6.63 3.39 -1.49
CA ASP A 53 5.74 4.54 -1.40
C ASP A 53 6.42 5.77 -0.78
N LEU A 54 5.63 6.80 -0.46
CA LEU A 54 6.13 8.00 0.23
C LEU A 54 6.73 7.66 1.60
N GLY A 55 6.18 6.69 2.33
CA GLY A 55 6.66 6.25 3.64
C GLY A 55 8.08 5.69 3.60
N ASN A 56 8.50 5.05 2.51
CA ASN A 56 9.90 4.65 2.34
C ASN A 56 10.86 5.84 2.29
N VAL A 57 10.40 6.98 1.77
CA VAL A 57 11.22 8.18 1.58
C VAL A 57 11.30 9.00 2.86
N TRP A 58 10.19 9.27 3.55
CA TRP A 58 10.21 10.17 4.71
C TRP A 58 10.08 9.45 6.05
N ARG A 59 9.25 8.40 6.14
CA ARG A 59 8.92 7.76 7.42
C ARG A 59 10.04 6.84 7.89
N PHE A 60 10.59 6.00 7.01
CA PHE A 60 11.69 5.10 7.40
C PHE A 60 12.93 5.86 7.89
N PRO A 61 13.45 6.87 7.16
CA PRO A 61 14.62 7.61 7.64
C PRO A 61 14.35 8.31 8.97
N TYR A 62 13.15 8.86 9.11
CA TYR A 62 12.70 9.51 10.34
C TYR A 62 12.70 8.56 11.54
N ILE A 63 12.03 7.41 11.43
CA ILE A 63 11.94 6.43 12.51
C ILE A 63 13.34 5.84 12.82
N CYS A 64 14.16 5.62 11.78
CA CYS A 64 15.51 5.10 11.94
C CYS A 64 16.38 5.98 12.83
N TYR A 65 16.42 7.29 12.60
CA TYR A 65 17.25 8.17 13.43
C TYR A 65 16.72 8.29 14.86
N GLN A 66 15.41 8.41 15.05
CA GLN A 66 14.80 8.56 16.38
C GLN A 66 15.05 7.35 17.28
N ASN A 67 15.10 6.17 16.67
CA ASN A 67 15.19 4.89 17.35
C ASN A 67 16.62 4.32 17.35
N GLY A 68 17.61 5.20 17.46
CA GLY A 68 19.01 4.82 17.68
C GLY A 68 19.87 4.78 16.41
N GLY A 69 19.44 5.45 15.34
CA GLY A 69 20.20 5.59 14.10
C GLY A 69 20.54 4.24 13.49
N GLY A 70 21.82 4.00 13.19
CA GLY A 70 22.27 2.75 12.58
C GLY A 70 21.94 1.48 13.39
N ALA A 71 21.75 1.60 14.71
CA ALA A 71 21.37 0.46 15.55
C ALA A 71 19.94 -0.05 15.23
N PHE A 72 19.04 0.83 14.78
CA PHE A 72 17.67 0.51 14.40
C PHE A 72 17.56 -0.52 13.27
N LEU A 73 18.59 -0.65 12.44
CA LEU A 73 18.61 -1.64 11.34
C LEU A 73 18.50 -3.08 11.88
N ILE A 74 18.94 -3.34 13.11
CA ILE A 74 18.85 -4.66 13.75
C ILE A 74 17.40 -5.05 14.01
N PRO A 75 16.63 -4.31 14.85
CA PRO A 75 15.22 -4.63 15.08
C PRO A 75 14.41 -4.58 13.78
N TYR A 76 14.69 -3.61 12.88
CA TYR A 76 14.03 -3.54 11.58
C TYR A 76 14.22 -4.82 10.74
N THR A 77 15.46 -5.32 10.62
CA THR A 77 15.74 -6.54 9.84
C THR A 77 15.14 -7.79 10.49
N ILE A 78 15.18 -7.89 11.81
CA ILE A 78 14.58 -9.00 12.55
C ILE A 78 13.06 -9.01 12.32
N MET A 79 12.40 -7.87 12.48
CA MET A 79 10.96 -7.72 12.27
C MET A 79 10.57 -7.98 10.79
N ALA A 80 11.43 -7.64 9.84
CA ALA A 80 11.25 -8.01 8.44
C ALA A 80 11.30 -9.51 8.22
N LEU A 81 12.34 -10.18 8.72
CA LEU A 81 12.52 -11.62 8.50
C LEU A 81 11.40 -12.43 9.15
N PHE A 82 11.01 -12.11 10.38
CA PHE A 82 10.09 -12.93 11.17
C PHE A 82 8.61 -12.50 11.10
N GLY A 83 8.34 -11.22 10.80
CA GLY A 83 6.99 -10.68 10.70
C GLY A 83 6.58 -10.38 9.27
N GLY A 84 7.23 -9.38 8.66
CA GLY A 84 6.83 -8.81 7.37
C GLY A 84 6.91 -9.78 6.20
N VAL A 85 8.09 -10.35 5.93
CA VAL A 85 8.34 -11.22 4.77
C VAL A 85 7.49 -12.50 4.81
N PRO A 86 7.29 -13.18 5.96
CA PRO A 86 6.38 -14.33 6.04
C PRO A 86 4.95 -13.99 5.69
N LEU A 87 4.39 -12.88 6.20
CA LEU A 87 3.04 -12.44 5.88
C LEU A 87 2.91 -12.06 4.40
N PHE A 88 3.91 -11.35 3.88
CA PHE A 88 3.99 -10.96 2.46
C PHE A 88 4.00 -12.18 1.52
N PHE A 89 4.83 -13.19 1.83
CA PHE A 89 4.89 -14.42 1.05
C PHE A 89 3.60 -15.25 1.16
N MET A 90 3.01 -15.30 2.37
CA MET A 90 1.74 -16.01 2.60
C MET A 90 0.64 -15.46 1.68
N GLU A 91 0.45 -14.14 1.68
CA GLU A 91 -0.61 -13.49 0.90
C GLU A 91 -0.38 -13.64 -0.62
N LEU A 92 0.86 -13.46 -1.09
CA LEU A 92 1.21 -13.68 -2.50
C LEU A 92 0.93 -15.12 -2.95
N ALA A 93 1.28 -16.11 -2.11
CA ALA A 93 1.01 -17.51 -2.40
C ALA A 93 -0.49 -17.82 -2.40
N LEU A 94 -1.25 -17.27 -1.44
CA LEU A 94 -2.70 -17.41 -1.38
C LEU A 94 -3.39 -16.85 -2.64
N GLY A 95 -3.00 -15.64 -3.05
CA GLY A 95 -3.53 -15.00 -4.25
C GLY A 95 -3.24 -15.79 -5.52
N GLN A 96 -1.99 -16.23 -5.70
CA GLN A 96 -1.59 -17.00 -6.88
C GLN A 96 -2.27 -18.38 -6.96
N PHE A 97 -2.41 -19.07 -5.81
CA PHE A 97 -3.05 -20.40 -5.76
C PHE A 97 -4.54 -20.32 -6.07
N HIS A 98 -5.27 -19.46 -5.34
CA HIS A 98 -6.72 -19.43 -5.41
C HIS A 98 -7.23 -18.63 -6.61
N ARG A 99 -6.44 -17.70 -7.16
CA ARG A 99 -6.82 -16.87 -8.33
C ARG A 99 -8.14 -16.11 -8.16
N THR A 100 -8.38 -15.61 -6.95
CA THR A 100 -9.59 -14.86 -6.56
C THR A 100 -9.19 -13.62 -5.77
N GLY A 101 -10.05 -12.59 -5.75
CA GLY A 101 -9.89 -11.40 -4.93
C GLY A 101 -10.16 -11.61 -3.45
N ALA A 102 -9.94 -10.55 -2.67
CA ALA A 102 -9.88 -10.58 -1.20
C ALA A 102 -11.21 -10.95 -0.51
N ILE A 103 -12.36 -10.81 -1.18
CA ILE A 103 -13.66 -11.25 -0.65
C ILE A 103 -13.92 -12.72 -0.99
N THR A 104 -13.82 -13.08 -2.28
CA THR A 104 -14.19 -14.40 -2.79
C THR A 104 -13.28 -15.51 -2.26
N ILE A 105 -12.02 -15.21 -1.95
CA ILE A 105 -11.06 -16.20 -1.43
C ILE A 105 -11.55 -16.88 -0.15
N TRP A 106 -12.25 -16.13 0.72
CA TRP A 106 -12.72 -16.65 2.00
C TRP A 106 -13.76 -17.76 1.87
N LYS A 107 -14.50 -17.82 0.75
CA LYS A 107 -15.38 -18.96 0.45
C LYS A 107 -14.59 -20.27 0.32
N ARG A 108 -13.36 -20.18 -0.20
CA ARG A 108 -12.47 -21.33 -0.47
C ARG A 108 -11.54 -21.66 0.70
N ILE A 109 -11.37 -20.75 1.65
CA ILE A 109 -10.52 -20.93 2.82
C ILE A 109 -11.36 -21.20 4.07
N CYS A 110 -12.19 -20.24 4.45
CA CYS A 110 -13.01 -20.34 5.64
C CYS A 110 -14.19 -19.36 5.54
N PRO A 111 -15.38 -19.83 5.09
CA PRO A 111 -16.51 -18.96 4.76
C PRO A 111 -16.95 -18.03 5.87
N ILE A 112 -16.81 -18.43 7.14
CA ILE A 112 -17.15 -17.60 8.30
C ILE A 112 -16.36 -16.27 8.35
N PHE A 113 -15.14 -16.25 7.82
CA PHE A 113 -14.24 -15.09 7.84
C PHE A 113 -14.37 -14.19 6.61
N LYS A 114 -15.37 -14.39 5.73
CA LYS A 114 -15.55 -13.55 4.52
C LYS A 114 -15.69 -12.05 4.81
N GLY A 115 -16.10 -11.68 6.02
CA GLY A 115 -16.09 -10.30 6.51
C GLY A 115 -14.72 -9.61 6.44
N ILE A 116 -13.62 -10.37 6.48
CA ILE A 116 -12.25 -9.84 6.30
C ILE A 116 -12.12 -9.11 4.96
N GLY A 117 -12.59 -9.72 3.86
CA GLY A 117 -12.52 -9.08 2.55
C GLY A 117 -13.33 -7.78 2.46
N PHE A 118 -14.48 -7.70 3.15
CA PHE A 118 -15.27 -6.46 3.21
C PHE A 118 -14.55 -5.38 4.04
N ALA A 119 -13.95 -5.76 5.17
CA ALA A 119 -13.15 -4.85 5.99
C ALA A 119 -11.97 -4.27 5.19
N ILE A 120 -11.24 -5.12 4.47
CA ILE A 120 -10.14 -4.70 3.57
C ILE A 120 -10.62 -3.68 2.53
N CYS A 121 -11.77 -3.91 1.89
CA CYS A 121 -12.31 -2.97 0.92
C CYS A 121 -12.62 -1.59 1.52
N ILE A 122 -13.18 -1.54 2.74
CA ILE A 122 -13.50 -0.28 3.41
C ILE A 122 -12.23 0.44 3.87
N ILE A 123 -11.24 -0.29 4.39
CA ILE A 123 -9.93 0.28 4.72
C ILE A 123 -9.28 0.86 3.45
N GLY A 124 -9.33 0.14 2.32
CA GLY A 124 -8.85 0.62 1.03
C GLY A 124 -9.53 1.91 0.58
N LEU A 125 -10.83 2.07 0.83
CA LEU A 125 -11.55 3.32 0.58
C LEU A 125 -11.07 4.46 1.49
N TYR A 126 -10.91 4.22 2.79
CA TYR A 126 -10.38 5.24 3.71
C TYR A 126 -8.97 5.70 3.33
N VAL A 127 -8.09 4.76 2.99
CA VAL A 127 -6.75 5.08 2.47
C VAL A 127 -6.85 5.92 1.20
N SER A 128 -7.72 5.55 0.27
CA SER A 128 -7.93 6.31 -0.96
C SER A 128 -8.41 7.76 -0.72
N PHE A 129 -9.21 8.00 0.33
CA PHE A 129 -9.72 9.34 0.64
C PHE A 129 -8.62 10.34 1.04
N TYR A 130 -7.63 9.91 1.84
CA TYR A 130 -6.58 10.83 2.28
C TYR A 130 -5.29 10.73 1.45
N TYR A 131 -4.90 9.54 1.00
CA TYR A 131 -3.59 9.32 0.36
C TYR A 131 -3.48 10.10 -0.95
N ASN A 132 -4.54 10.13 -1.76
CA ASN A 132 -4.57 10.89 -3.02
C ASN A 132 -4.52 12.42 -2.80
N THR A 133 -4.88 12.90 -1.61
CA THR A 133 -4.74 14.32 -1.24
C THR A 133 -3.27 14.71 -1.09
N ILE A 134 -2.44 13.82 -0.54
CA ILE A 134 -0.99 14.04 -0.44
C ILE A 134 -0.35 14.09 -1.84
N ILE A 135 -0.80 13.22 -2.76
CA ILE A 135 -0.38 13.25 -4.17
C ILE A 135 -0.82 14.56 -4.84
N ALA A 136 -2.02 15.06 -4.52
CA ALA A 136 -2.51 16.35 -5.04
C ALA A 136 -1.67 17.53 -4.52
N TRP A 137 -1.22 17.51 -3.26
CA TRP A 137 -0.24 18.49 -2.75
C TRP A 137 1.06 18.42 -3.55
N ALA A 138 1.61 17.23 -3.79
CA ALA A 138 2.81 17.05 -4.60
C ALA A 138 2.63 17.56 -6.04
N LEU A 139 1.47 17.32 -6.66
CA LEU A 139 1.15 17.86 -7.99
C LEU A 139 1.06 19.39 -7.99
N TYR A 140 0.52 19.99 -6.94
CA TYR A 140 0.49 21.44 -6.78
C TYR A 140 1.91 22.02 -6.72
N TYR A 141 2.78 21.43 -5.88
CA TYR A 141 4.19 21.80 -5.80
C TYR A 141 4.95 21.59 -7.12
N PHE A 142 4.68 20.48 -7.83
CA PHE A 142 5.26 20.22 -9.14
C PHE A 142 4.90 21.33 -10.14
N TYR A 143 3.64 21.74 -10.19
CA TYR A 143 3.20 22.86 -11.03
C TYR A 143 3.87 24.19 -10.60
N SER A 144 3.89 24.49 -9.30
CA SER A 144 4.53 25.67 -8.76
C SER A 144 6.04 25.72 -8.97
N SER A 145 6.68 24.57 -9.27
CA SER A 145 8.11 24.46 -9.55
C SER A 145 8.50 24.97 -10.95
N PHE A 146 7.56 25.21 -11.87
CA PHE A 146 7.87 25.73 -13.21
C PHE A 146 8.14 27.25 -13.26
N SER A 147 8.30 27.89 -12.10
CA SER A 147 8.72 29.29 -11.99
C SER A 147 10.25 29.43 -12.08
N THR A 148 10.72 30.57 -12.59
CA THR A 148 12.16 30.91 -12.61
C THR A 148 12.75 31.01 -11.21
N THR A 149 11.95 31.52 -10.27
CA THR A 149 12.26 31.56 -8.84
C THR A 149 11.19 30.76 -8.10
N LEU A 150 11.61 29.80 -7.28
CA LEU A 150 10.67 28.94 -6.57
C LEU A 150 9.86 29.77 -5.56
N PRO A 151 8.52 29.61 -5.50
CA PRO A 151 7.66 30.46 -4.66
C PRO A 151 8.03 30.47 -3.17
N TRP A 152 8.57 29.37 -2.66
CA TRP A 152 8.99 29.20 -1.27
C TRP A 152 10.42 29.69 -0.97
N THR A 153 11.06 30.43 -1.89
CA THR A 153 12.42 30.96 -1.70
C THR A 153 12.41 32.31 -0.97
N SER A 154 11.36 33.11 -1.12
CA SER A 154 11.30 34.48 -0.61
C SER A 154 10.09 34.72 0.29
N CYS A 155 10.17 35.76 1.11
CA CYS A 155 9.07 36.21 1.98
C CYS A 155 8.22 37.32 1.35
N ASN A 156 8.46 37.68 0.08
CA ASN A 156 7.80 38.80 -0.59
C ASN A 156 6.56 38.36 -1.39
N ASN A 157 5.75 37.47 -0.82
CA ASN A 157 4.55 36.95 -1.46
C ASN A 157 3.28 37.37 -0.70
N PRO A 158 2.11 37.41 -1.36
CA PRO A 158 0.86 37.86 -0.72
C PRO A 158 0.37 36.97 0.42
N TRP A 159 0.84 35.72 0.53
CA TRP A 159 0.49 34.81 1.62
C TRP A 159 1.41 34.94 2.84
N ASN A 160 2.55 35.62 2.71
CA ASN A 160 3.54 35.70 3.76
C ASN A 160 3.11 36.66 4.89
N THR A 161 3.55 36.37 6.12
CA THR A 161 3.31 37.25 7.27
C THR A 161 4.57 38.03 7.65
N GLU A 162 4.45 38.99 8.58
CA GLU A 162 5.59 39.72 9.15
C GLU A 162 6.58 38.80 9.88
N ASN A 163 6.13 37.61 10.29
CA ASN A 163 6.96 36.60 10.93
C ASN A 163 7.79 35.76 9.95
N CYS A 164 7.61 35.96 8.64
CA CYS A 164 8.39 35.28 7.63
C CYS A 164 9.83 35.76 7.66
N THR A 165 10.74 34.86 8.00
CA THR A 165 12.17 35.16 8.03
C THR A 165 12.90 34.22 7.08
N ASN A 166 13.47 34.78 6.01
CA ASN A 166 14.35 34.03 5.13
C ASN A 166 15.75 33.95 5.74
N TYR A 167 16.11 32.78 6.25
CA TYR A 167 17.39 32.49 6.88
C TYR A 167 18.60 32.91 6.03
N PHE A 168 18.49 32.77 4.70
CA PHE A 168 19.60 32.94 3.76
C PHE A 168 19.66 34.36 3.15
N GLY A 169 18.70 35.23 3.48
CA GLY A 169 18.56 36.54 2.86
C GLY A 169 19.30 37.69 3.56
N LYS A 170 19.60 37.59 4.86
CA LYS A 170 20.32 38.64 5.62
C LYS A 170 21.26 38.01 6.66
N SER A 171 22.46 38.56 6.81
CA SER A 171 23.54 38.02 7.66
C SER A 171 23.33 38.18 9.18
N ASN A 172 22.32 38.93 9.64
CA ASN A 172 22.01 39.16 11.05
C ASN A 172 20.49 38.96 11.30
N ILE A 173 20.01 37.72 11.28
CA ILE A 173 18.62 37.39 11.62
C ILE A 173 18.62 36.59 12.93
N SER A 174 17.96 37.13 13.96
CA SER A 174 17.63 36.38 15.18
C SER A 174 16.35 35.59 14.94
N TRP A 175 16.40 34.27 15.06
CA TRP A 175 15.22 33.42 14.95
C TRP A 175 14.48 33.39 16.29
N ASN A 176 13.22 33.84 16.30
CA ASN A 176 12.36 33.75 17.48
C ASN A 176 11.44 32.53 17.35
N ASN A 177 10.82 32.10 18.46
CA ASN A 177 9.83 31.00 18.41
C ASN A 177 8.63 31.27 17.50
N PHE A 178 8.37 32.54 17.15
CA PHE A 178 7.31 32.94 16.23
C PHE A 178 7.76 33.06 14.78
N SER A 179 9.07 33.03 14.53
CA SER A 179 9.67 33.11 13.19
C SER A 179 9.37 31.84 12.40
N ARG A 180 8.93 32.01 11.15
CA ARG A 180 8.55 30.90 10.24
C ARG A 180 9.33 31.01 8.94
N SER A 181 9.71 29.87 8.36
CA SER A 181 10.45 29.86 7.09
C SER A 181 9.52 30.18 5.90
N PRO A 182 10.02 30.73 4.79
CA PRO A 182 9.19 30.98 3.61
C PRO A 182 8.56 29.70 3.04
N ALA A 183 9.21 28.55 3.20
CA ALA A 183 8.66 27.25 2.82
C ALA A 183 7.54 26.78 3.75
N GLU A 184 7.70 26.99 5.06
CA GLU A 184 6.65 26.69 6.04
C GLU A 184 5.40 27.54 5.80
N GLU A 185 5.57 28.84 5.56
CA GLU A 185 4.44 29.72 5.23
C GLU A 185 3.82 29.39 3.87
N PHE A 186 4.61 29.02 2.87
CA PHE A 186 4.07 28.56 1.59
C PHE A 186 3.20 27.31 1.78
N TYR A 187 3.66 26.30 2.53
CA TYR A 187 2.89 25.09 2.77
C TYR A 187 1.62 25.36 3.58
N THR A 188 1.75 26.02 4.74
CA THR A 188 0.65 26.21 5.69
C THR A 188 -0.36 27.24 5.19
N ARG A 189 0.08 28.37 4.64
CA ARG A 189 -0.81 29.48 4.26
C ARG A 189 -1.25 29.43 2.81
N HIS A 190 -0.39 29.00 1.90
CA HIS A 190 -0.70 29.01 0.47
C HIS A 190 -1.19 27.66 -0.05
N VAL A 191 -0.51 26.55 0.21
CA VAL A 191 -0.93 25.24 -0.32
C VAL A 191 -2.15 24.73 0.45
N LEU A 192 -2.02 24.59 1.76
CA LEU A 192 -3.08 24.09 2.64
C LEU A 192 -4.16 25.15 2.91
N GLY A 193 -3.74 26.39 3.18
CA GLY A 193 -4.65 27.41 3.68
C GLY A 193 -5.15 27.15 5.11
N ILE A 194 -4.37 26.41 5.91
CA ILE A 194 -4.79 25.88 7.22
C ILE A 194 -5.06 26.97 8.26
N HIS A 195 -4.46 28.14 8.09
CA HIS A 195 -4.67 29.31 8.96
C HIS A 195 -6.09 29.88 8.92
N GLU A 196 -6.91 29.49 7.94
CA GLU A 196 -8.32 29.87 7.84
C GLU A 196 -9.25 28.87 8.56
N ALA A 197 -8.70 27.78 9.12
CA ALA A 197 -9.44 26.73 9.80
C ALA A 197 -9.09 26.67 11.29
N ASP A 198 -10.12 26.70 12.14
CA ASP A 198 -9.99 26.59 13.60
C ASP A 198 -10.10 25.11 14.04
N GLY A 199 -9.31 24.24 13.40
CA GLY A 199 -9.31 22.80 13.68
C GLY A 199 -10.43 22.02 12.98
N LEU A 200 -10.83 20.89 13.58
CA LEU A 200 -11.86 20.00 13.02
C LEU A 200 -13.31 20.50 13.24
N ASP A 201 -13.53 21.43 14.18
CA ASP A 201 -14.85 22.03 14.40
C ASP A 201 -15.26 22.95 13.23
N HIS A 202 -14.27 23.67 12.68
CA HIS A 202 -14.45 24.58 11.54
C HIS A 202 -13.33 24.36 10.50
N VAL A 203 -13.51 23.35 9.65
CA VAL A 203 -12.53 22.98 8.61
C VAL A 203 -12.45 23.96 7.43
N GLY A 204 -13.36 24.93 7.34
CA GLY A 204 -13.40 25.93 6.26
C GLY A 204 -13.92 25.39 4.92
N GLY A 205 -13.79 26.21 3.88
CA GLY A 205 -14.22 25.90 2.51
C GLY A 205 -13.28 24.95 1.76
N LEU A 206 -13.66 24.59 0.52
CA LEU A 206 -12.83 23.75 -0.37
C LEU A 206 -11.76 24.59 -1.09
N ARG A 207 -10.51 24.10 -1.07
CA ARG A 207 -9.41 24.67 -1.84
C ARG A 207 -9.53 24.24 -3.31
N TRP A 208 -10.04 25.12 -4.17
CA TRP A 208 -10.31 24.77 -5.57
C TRP A 208 -9.05 24.39 -6.37
N GLN A 209 -7.88 24.92 -5.99
CA GLN A 209 -6.62 24.52 -6.62
C GLN A 209 -6.30 23.05 -6.37
N LEU A 210 -6.45 22.60 -5.11
CA LEU A 210 -6.23 21.20 -4.74
C LEU A 210 -7.32 20.29 -5.33
N LEU A 211 -8.55 20.80 -5.49
CA LEU A 211 -9.63 20.10 -6.19
C LEU A 211 -9.26 19.78 -7.64
N ILE A 212 -8.68 20.74 -8.36
CA ILE A 212 -8.20 20.52 -9.74
C ILE A 212 -7.05 19.51 -9.76
N CYS A 213 -6.07 19.65 -8.85
CA CYS A 213 -4.97 18.70 -8.75
C CYS A 213 -5.48 17.28 -8.49
N LEU A 214 -6.39 17.11 -7.53
CA LEU A 214 -6.99 15.81 -7.20
C LEU A 214 -7.78 15.24 -8.38
N PHE A 215 -8.55 16.07 -9.09
CA PHE A 215 -9.28 15.66 -10.28
C PHE A 215 -8.34 15.13 -11.37
N LEU A 216 -7.20 15.80 -11.61
CA LEU A 216 -6.18 15.33 -12.54
C LEU A 216 -5.54 14.00 -12.10
N ILE A 217 -5.27 13.82 -10.80
CA ILE A 217 -4.76 12.55 -10.27
C ILE A 217 -5.77 11.42 -10.52
N PHE A 218 -7.06 11.63 -10.24
CA PHE A 218 -8.06 10.59 -10.49
C PHE A 218 -8.31 10.31 -11.97
N ILE A 219 -8.11 11.28 -12.86
CA ILE A 219 -8.08 11.03 -14.31
C ILE A 219 -6.94 10.07 -14.67
N ILE A 220 -5.73 10.31 -14.16
CA ILE A 220 -4.57 9.44 -14.39
C ILE A 220 -4.84 8.03 -13.83
N VAL A 221 -5.38 7.94 -12.61
CA VAL A 221 -5.74 6.68 -11.96
C VAL A 221 -6.80 5.92 -12.75
N TYR A 222 -7.86 6.58 -13.20
CA TYR A 222 -8.92 5.96 -13.99
C TYR A 222 -8.37 5.33 -15.27
N PHE A 223 -7.65 6.10 -16.10
CA PHE A 223 -7.08 5.59 -17.35
C PHE A 223 -5.98 4.54 -17.15
N SER A 224 -5.36 4.48 -15.98
CA SER A 224 -4.40 3.44 -15.63
C SER A 224 -5.07 2.12 -15.27
N LEU A 225 -6.24 2.15 -14.61
CA LEU A 225 -6.91 0.96 -14.04
C LEU A 225 -8.11 0.43 -14.84
N TRP A 226 -8.72 1.24 -15.72
CA TRP A 226 -9.95 0.89 -16.45
C TRP A 226 -9.89 -0.43 -17.24
N LYS A 227 -8.74 -0.74 -17.85
CA LYS A 227 -8.46 -1.99 -18.59
C LYS A 227 -7.69 -3.03 -17.76
N GLY A 228 -7.56 -2.78 -16.45
CA GLY A 228 -6.92 -3.66 -15.48
C GLY A 228 -5.42 -3.84 -15.67
N VAL A 229 -4.93 -5.00 -15.27
CA VAL A 229 -3.49 -5.34 -15.20
C VAL A 229 -2.72 -5.17 -16.52
N LYS A 230 -3.42 -5.14 -17.66
CA LYS A 230 -2.82 -4.90 -18.98
C LYS A 230 -2.37 -3.45 -19.17
N THR A 231 -3.11 -2.47 -18.63
CA THR A 231 -2.71 -1.05 -18.68
C THR A 231 -1.89 -0.66 -17.48
N SER A 232 -2.30 -1.04 -16.26
CA SER A 232 -1.56 -0.68 -15.05
C SER A 232 -0.14 -1.26 -15.09
N GLY A 233 0.03 -2.51 -15.53
CA GLY A 233 1.34 -3.13 -15.72
C GLY A 233 2.25 -2.46 -16.77
N LYS A 234 1.73 -1.54 -17.60
CA LYS A 234 2.54 -0.73 -18.52
C LYS A 234 2.87 0.64 -17.96
N VAL A 235 1.92 1.29 -17.29
CA VAL A 235 2.16 2.58 -16.61
C VAL A 235 3.24 2.44 -15.54
N VAL A 236 3.19 1.33 -14.78
CA VAL A 236 4.13 0.97 -13.72
C VAL A 236 5.60 0.93 -14.20
N TRP A 237 5.88 0.69 -15.47
CA TRP A 237 7.26 0.76 -15.97
C TRP A 237 7.89 2.14 -15.80
N VAL A 238 7.09 3.20 -15.88
CA VAL A 238 7.55 4.57 -15.67
C VAL A 238 7.45 4.92 -14.19
N THR A 239 6.27 4.70 -13.59
CA THR A 239 5.99 5.16 -12.23
C THR A 239 6.82 4.43 -11.17
N ALA A 240 7.17 3.15 -11.37
CA ALA A 240 7.98 2.41 -10.40
C ALA A 240 9.49 2.56 -10.62
N THR A 241 9.95 2.92 -11.84
CA THR A 241 11.38 3.03 -12.14
C THR A 241 11.92 4.45 -12.00
N LEU A 242 11.12 5.46 -12.33
CA LEU A 242 11.50 6.87 -12.26
C LEU A 242 11.96 7.29 -10.84
N PRO A 243 11.30 6.86 -9.75
CA PRO A 243 11.78 7.16 -8.40
C PRO A 243 13.22 6.74 -8.15
N TYR A 244 13.66 5.59 -8.65
CA TYR A 244 15.05 5.14 -8.49
C TYR A 244 16.05 6.03 -9.25
N VAL A 245 15.68 6.48 -10.44
CA VAL A 245 16.50 7.43 -11.21
C VAL A 245 16.62 8.75 -10.46
N VAL A 246 15.51 9.26 -9.93
CA VAL A 246 15.51 10.52 -9.16
C VAL A 246 16.29 10.37 -7.85
N LEU A 247 16.07 9.29 -7.09
CA LEU A 247 16.82 9.00 -5.87
C LEU A 247 18.34 8.94 -6.14
N PHE A 248 18.75 8.34 -7.25
CA PHE A 248 20.17 8.30 -7.62
C PHE A 248 20.74 9.69 -7.94
N ILE A 249 20.01 10.52 -8.68
CA ILE A 249 20.40 11.91 -8.98
C ILE A 249 20.49 12.73 -7.69
N LEU A 250 19.49 12.64 -6.82
CA LEU A 250 19.45 13.34 -5.54
C LEU A 250 20.52 12.84 -4.57
N LEU A 251 20.89 11.56 -4.62
CA LEU A 251 21.99 11.01 -3.84
C LEU A 251 23.32 11.61 -4.26
N ILE A 252 23.62 11.63 -5.57
CA ILE A 252 24.85 12.26 -6.08
C ILE A 252 24.87 13.74 -5.70
N ARG A 253 23.76 14.45 -5.94
CA ARG A 253 23.67 15.87 -5.58
C ARG A 253 23.88 16.07 -4.08
N GLY A 254 23.16 15.35 -3.24
CA GLY A 254 23.24 15.41 -1.78
C GLY A 254 24.65 15.13 -1.28
N ALA A 255 25.34 14.11 -1.81
CA ALA A 255 26.70 13.78 -1.45
C ALA A 255 27.73 14.87 -1.82
N THR A 256 27.46 15.70 -2.83
CA THR A 256 28.33 16.82 -3.23
C THR A 256 28.10 18.11 -2.44
N LEU A 257 27.06 18.17 -1.59
CA LEU A 257 26.75 19.38 -0.82
C LEU A 257 27.71 19.55 0.36
N PRO A 258 28.06 20.80 0.73
CA PRO A 258 28.86 21.05 1.91
C PRO A 258 28.12 20.60 3.18
N GLY A 259 28.83 20.00 4.14
CA GLY A 259 28.22 19.56 5.41
C GLY A 259 27.30 18.33 5.33
N ALA A 260 27.10 17.72 4.14
CA ALA A 260 26.27 16.53 3.97
C ALA A 260 26.66 15.35 4.88
N TRP A 261 27.95 15.26 5.25
CA TRP A 261 28.48 14.25 6.17
C TRP A 261 27.84 14.31 7.57
N ARG A 262 27.41 15.49 8.05
CA ARG A 262 26.78 15.64 9.38
C ARG A 262 25.48 14.86 9.43
N GLY A 263 24.67 14.96 8.38
CA GLY A 263 23.42 14.22 8.28
C GLY A 263 23.62 12.72 8.10
N ILE A 264 24.61 12.29 7.29
CA ILE A 264 24.96 10.86 7.18
C ILE A 264 25.38 10.31 8.56
N LEU A 265 26.26 11.02 9.26
CA LEU A 265 26.71 10.61 10.58
C LEU A 265 25.52 10.51 11.55
N PHE A 266 24.62 11.49 11.53
CA PHE A 266 23.42 11.49 12.37
C PHE A 266 22.50 10.29 12.05
N TYR A 267 22.36 9.92 10.78
CA TYR A 267 21.54 8.79 10.34
C TYR A 267 22.13 7.42 10.73
N VAL A 268 23.44 7.22 10.53
CA VAL A 268 24.07 5.90 10.69
C VAL A 268 24.76 5.67 12.03
N ARG A 269 24.93 6.72 12.87
CA ARG A 269 25.59 6.58 14.17
C ARG A 269 24.74 5.68 15.08
N PRO A 270 25.28 4.53 15.53
CA PRO A 270 24.50 3.60 16.34
C PRO A 270 24.41 4.09 17.78
N ASN A 271 23.20 4.13 18.33
CA ASN A 271 22.97 4.26 19.77
C ASN A 271 22.39 2.96 20.32
N TRP A 272 23.24 2.17 20.98
CA TRP A 272 22.90 0.84 21.49
C TRP A 272 21.95 0.88 22.69
N GLU A 273 21.97 1.95 23.49
CA GLU A 273 21.10 2.09 24.66
C GLU A 273 19.63 2.15 24.24
N LYS A 274 19.34 2.75 23.09
CA LYS A 274 17.99 2.81 22.53
C LYS A 274 17.40 1.44 22.21
N LEU A 275 18.21 0.40 21.93
CA LEU A 275 17.70 -0.94 21.66
C LEU A 275 17.09 -1.64 22.89
N THR A 276 17.38 -1.14 24.09
CA THR A 276 16.77 -1.65 25.34
C THR A 276 15.34 -1.18 25.52
N ASP A 277 14.94 -0.11 24.83
CA ASP A 277 13.58 0.41 24.83
C ASP A 277 12.68 -0.46 23.96
N THR A 278 11.56 -0.93 24.53
CA THR A 278 10.57 -1.71 23.80
C THR A 278 9.91 -0.91 22.68
N GLY A 279 9.80 0.41 22.81
CA GLY A 279 9.21 1.28 21.79
C GLY A 279 9.94 1.19 20.45
N VAL A 280 11.27 1.04 20.47
CA VAL A 280 12.08 0.88 19.26
C VAL A 280 11.69 -0.37 18.45
N TRP A 281 11.35 -1.46 19.14
CA TRP A 281 10.93 -2.70 18.50
C TRP A 281 9.50 -2.62 17.95
N VAL A 282 8.61 -1.90 18.65
CA VAL A 282 7.24 -1.62 18.19
C VAL A 282 7.28 -0.76 16.93
N ASP A 283 8.09 0.29 16.92
CA ASP A 283 8.26 1.16 15.76
C ASP A 283 8.87 0.43 14.56
N ALA A 284 9.86 -0.43 14.80
CA ALA A 284 10.44 -1.29 13.76
C ALA A 284 9.39 -2.25 13.17
N ALA A 285 8.58 -2.86 14.03
CA ALA A 285 7.52 -3.78 13.65
C ALA A 285 6.40 -3.07 12.86
N ALA A 286 5.92 -1.93 13.33
CA ALA A 286 4.94 -1.12 12.63
C ALA A 286 5.49 -0.62 11.28
N GLN A 287 6.72 -0.12 11.24
CA GLN A 287 7.33 0.40 10.02
C GLN A 287 7.44 -0.67 8.93
N ILE A 288 7.93 -1.87 9.25
CA ILE A 288 8.05 -2.93 8.24
C ILE A 288 6.69 -3.47 7.79
N PHE A 289 5.72 -3.54 8.70
CA PHE A 289 4.37 -3.97 8.39
C PHE A 289 3.68 -3.00 7.42
N PHE A 290 3.66 -1.70 7.74
CA PHE A 290 3.03 -0.70 6.87
C PHE A 290 3.82 -0.47 5.57
N SER A 291 5.14 -0.69 5.57
CA SER A 291 5.95 -0.55 4.35
C SER A 291 5.79 -1.71 3.37
N LEU A 292 5.78 -2.97 3.83
CA LEU A 292 5.53 -4.11 2.93
C LEU A 292 4.04 -4.24 2.55
N GLY A 293 3.14 -3.75 3.39
CA GLY A 293 1.70 -3.77 3.17
C GLY A 293 1.03 -5.15 3.04
N PRO A 294 1.44 -6.21 3.79
CA PRO A 294 0.69 -7.46 3.78
C PRO A 294 -0.70 -7.28 4.41
N GLY A 295 -1.68 -8.01 3.88
CA GLY A 295 -3.07 -8.10 4.32
C GLY A 295 -3.99 -6.95 3.87
N PHE A 296 -3.49 -6.05 3.02
CA PHE A 296 -4.33 -5.07 2.31
C PHE A 296 -5.10 -5.68 1.13
N GLY A 297 -4.93 -6.97 0.84
CA GLY A 297 -5.55 -7.65 -0.30
C GLY A 297 -4.96 -7.27 -1.66
N VAL A 298 -4.00 -6.33 -1.69
CA VAL A 298 -3.31 -5.86 -2.90
C VAL A 298 -2.39 -6.94 -3.44
N LEU A 299 -1.54 -7.52 -2.58
CA LEU A 299 -0.65 -8.60 -2.98
C LEU A 299 -1.44 -9.80 -3.47
N LEU A 300 -2.54 -10.12 -2.78
CA LEU A 300 -3.48 -11.16 -3.15
C LEU A 300 -4.10 -10.90 -4.54
N ALA A 301 -4.60 -9.69 -4.79
CA ALA A 301 -5.17 -9.30 -6.07
C ALA A 301 -4.13 -9.33 -7.19
N LEU A 302 -2.95 -8.73 -7.02
CA LEU A 302 -1.89 -8.71 -8.02
C LEU A 302 -1.40 -10.15 -8.34
N ALA A 303 -1.24 -11.00 -7.33
CA ALA A 303 -0.82 -12.39 -7.51
C ALA A 303 -1.89 -13.26 -8.17
N SER A 304 -3.18 -12.94 -8.01
CA SER A 304 -4.29 -13.70 -8.62
C SER A 304 -4.22 -13.77 -10.16
N TYR A 305 -3.55 -12.78 -10.78
CA TYR A 305 -3.35 -12.70 -12.23
C TYR A 305 -2.07 -13.43 -12.70
N ASN A 306 -1.21 -13.93 -11.79
CA ASN A 306 0.00 -14.67 -12.15
C ASN A 306 -0.31 -16.07 -12.69
N PRO A 307 0.54 -16.66 -13.54
CA PRO A 307 0.46 -18.10 -13.84
C PRO A 307 0.59 -18.95 -12.57
N PHE A 308 -0.11 -20.09 -12.52
CA PHE A 308 -0.13 -20.97 -11.35
C PHE A 308 1.26 -21.48 -10.92
N ASN A 309 2.10 -21.83 -11.90
CA ASN A 309 3.47 -22.32 -11.69
C ASN A 309 4.53 -21.21 -11.58
N ASN A 310 4.14 -19.93 -11.46
CA ASN A 310 5.13 -18.86 -11.30
C ASN A 310 5.81 -18.96 -9.92
N ASN A 311 7.11 -18.68 -9.86
CA ASN A 311 7.86 -18.74 -8.61
C ASN A 311 7.60 -17.51 -7.72
N CYS A 312 6.46 -17.50 -7.02
CA CYS A 312 6.07 -16.43 -6.11
C CYS A 312 6.97 -16.32 -4.87
N TYR A 313 7.67 -17.41 -4.48
CA TYR A 313 8.65 -17.39 -3.40
C TYR A 313 9.80 -16.44 -3.71
N ARG A 314 10.41 -16.58 -4.89
CA ARG A 314 11.50 -15.70 -5.33
C ARG A 314 11.01 -14.26 -5.46
N ASP A 315 9.81 -14.07 -6.00
CA ASP A 315 9.22 -12.75 -6.19
C ASP A 315 8.98 -12.06 -4.84
N ALA A 316 8.49 -12.79 -3.83
CA ALA A 316 8.30 -12.26 -2.46
C ALA A 316 9.61 -11.79 -1.82
N ILE A 317 10.67 -12.59 -1.92
CA ILE A 317 11.99 -12.24 -1.35
C ILE A 317 12.59 -11.04 -2.07
N ILE A 318 12.59 -11.02 -3.41
CA ILE A 318 13.16 -9.91 -4.18
C ILE A 318 12.43 -8.61 -3.86
N THR A 319 11.10 -8.61 -3.91
CA THR A 319 10.34 -7.38 -3.64
C THR A 319 10.57 -6.87 -2.22
N SER A 320 10.60 -7.77 -1.23
CA SER A 320 10.86 -7.37 0.17
C SER A 320 12.25 -6.78 0.36
N VAL A 321 13.27 -7.38 -0.26
CA VAL A 321 14.65 -6.87 -0.21
C VAL A 321 14.76 -5.52 -0.92
N VAL A 322 14.16 -5.38 -2.11
CA VAL A 322 14.13 -4.11 -2.85
C VAL A 322 13.47 -3.03 -1.99
N ASN A 323 12.29 -3.30 -1.41
CA ASN A 323 11.61 -2.36 -0.53
C ASN A 323 12.50 -1.87 0.64
N CYS A 324 13.15 -2.80 1.34
CA CYS A 324 14.03 -2.46 2.46
C CYS A 324 15.26 -1.65 2.01
N LEU A 325 15.90 -2.05 0.90
CA LEU A 325 17.06 -1.36 0.35
C LEU A 325 16.69 0.04 -0.16
N THR A 326 15.53 0.21 -0.78
CA THR A 326 15.02 1.51 -1.23
C THR A 326 14.79 2.45 -0.05
N SER A 327 14.24 1.94 1.05
CA SER A 327 14.07 2.71 2.29
C SER A 327 15.43 3.18 2.85
N PHE A 328 16.40 2.26 2.89
CA PHE A 328 17.74 2.54 3.36
C PHE A 328 18.46 3.58 2.48
N LEU A 329 18.37 3.44 1.16
CA LEU A 329 18.91 4.38 0.17
C LEU A 329 18.27 5.76 0.27
N SER A 330 16.94 5.79 0.41
CA SER A 330 16.18 7.03 0.59
C SER A 330 16.62 7.77 1.86
N GLY A 331 17.00 7.04 2.92
CA GLY A 331 17.60 7.63 4.11
C GLY A 331 18.87 8.41 3.81
N PHE A 332 19.80 7.89 3.01
CA PHE A 332 20.98 8.67 2.61
C PHE A 332 20.61 9.90 1.79
N VAL A 333 19.66 9.78 0.87
CA VAL A 333 19.18 10.92 0.08
C VAL A 333 18.64 12.01 1.00
N ILE A 334 17.73 11.65 1.92
CA ILE A 334 17.11 12.60 2.85
C ILE A 334 18.14 13.25 3.78
N PHE A 335 18.98 12.43 4.41
CA PHE A 335 19.92 12.92 5.42
C PHE A 335 21.10 13.70 4.85
N THR A 336 21.56 13.44 3.63
CA THR A 336 22.59 14.29 3.01
C THR A 336 22.10 15.72 2.81
N VAL A 337 20.83 15.89 2.41
CA VAL A 337 20.20 17.20 2.24
C VAL A 337 19.91 17.88 3.57
N LEU A 338 19.42 17.14 4.58
CA LEU A 338 19.26 17.66 5.95
C LEU A 338 20.60 18.08 6.58
N GLY A 339 21.67 17.32 6.34
CA GLY A 339 23.02 17.65 6.80
C GLY A 339 23.53 18.95 6.19
N TYR A 340 23.32 19.15 4.89
CA TYR A 340 23.59 20.42 4.22
C TYR A 340 22.78 21.57 4.82
N MET A 341 21.49 21.35 5.09
CA MET A 341 20.62 22.36 5.69
C MET A 341 21.07 22.74 7.11
N ALA A 342 21.47 21.75 7.92
CA ALA A 342 22.01 21.97 9.25
C ALA A 342 23.35 22.74 9.21
N GLU A 343 24.22 22.44 8.24
CA GLU A 343 25.47 23.15 8.03
C GLU A 343 25.24 24.61 7.64
N MET A 344 24.33 24.87 6.70
CA MET A 344 24.04 26.25 6.28
C MET A 344 23.31 27.05 7.36
N ARG A 345 22.56 26.37 8.24
CA ARG A 345 21.88 26.99 9.38
C ARG A 345 22.75 27.11 10.62
N ASP A 346 23.92 26.49 10.67
CA ASP A 346 24.74 26.40 11.89
C ASP A 346 23.96 25.89 13.11
N VAL A 347 23.11 24.88 12.89
CA VAL A 347 22.31 24.19 13.92
C VAL A 347 22.57 22.70 13.88
N GLU A 348 22.05 21.97 14.87
CA GLU A 348 22.12 20.51 14.87
C GLU A 348 21.13 19.90 13.85
N VAL A 349 21.47 18.72 13.32
CA VAL A 349 20.60 18.01 12.36
C VAL A 349 19.26 17.65 12.99
N GLU A 350 19.23 17.43 14.31
CA GLU A 350 18.00 17.17 15.05
C GLU A 350 17.01 18.33 14.95
N ASP A 351 17.48 19.59 15.01
CA ASP A 351 16.64 20.78 14.98
C ASP A 351 15.92 20.97 13.64
N VAL A 352 16.57 20.60 12.54
CA VAL A 352 15.97 20.65 11.20
C VAL A 352 15.09 19.42 10.91
N ALA A 353 15.26 18.32 11.65
CA ALA A 353 14.49 17.09 11.49
C ALA A 353 13.32 16.96 12.49
N LYS A 354 12.99 18.03 13.23
CA LYS A 354 11.92 18.05 14.25
C LYS A 354 10.54 17.73 13.67
N ASP A 355 10.27 18.21 12.46
CA ASP A 355 8.95 18.10 11.84
C ASP A 355 8.60 16.65 11.49
N LYS A 356 7.55 16.14 12.14
CA LYS A 356 6.95 14.82 11.87
C LYS A 356 6.10 14.87 10.61
N GLY A 357 6.10 13.79 9.85
CA GLY A 357 5.08 13.58 8.83
C GLY A 357 5.40 14.22 7.46
N PRO A 358 4.34 14.56 6.69
CA PRO A 358 4.46 15.20 5.38
C PRO A 358 5.26 16.51 5.38
N SER A 359 5.29 17.23 6.50
CA SER A 359 6.05 18.48 6.67
C SER A 359 7.53 18.34 6.32
N LEU A 360 8.14 17.17 6.56
CA LEU A 360 9.53 16.92 6.18
C LEU A 360 9.74 17.06 4.67
N LEU A 361 8.82 16.54 3.85
CA LEU A 361 8.89 16.57 2.39
C LEU A 361 8.33 17.85 1.76
N PHE A 362 7.43 18.54 2.44
CA PHE A 362 6.77 19.74 1.91
C PHE A 362 7.30 21.07 2.46
N ILE A 363 8.09 21.05 3.54
CA ILE A 363 8.70 22.25 4.14
C ILE A 363 10.21 22.15 4.11
N THR A 364 10.77 21.19 4.86
CA THR A 364 12.22 21.11 5.08
C THR A 364 12.98 20.79 3.79
N TYR A 365 12.50 19.82 3.02
CA TYR A 365 13.15 19.42 1.77
C TYR A 365 13.09 20.49 0.66
N PRO A 366 11.91 21.09 0.36
CA PRO A 366 11.82 22.14 -0.65
C PRO A 366 12.63 23.37 -0.27
N GLU A 367 12.72 23.69 1.03
CA GLU A 367 13.58 24.75 1.53
C GLU A 367 15.07 24.46 1.26
N ALA A 368 15.54 23.24 1.55
CA ALA A 368 16.91 22.86 1.25
C ALA A 368 17.20 22.92 -0.25
N ILE A 369 16.28 22.45 -1.10
CA ILE A 369 16.39 22.50 -2.57
C ILE A 369 16.44 23.94 -3.08
N ALA A 370 15.66 24.86 -2.51
CA ALA A 370 15.61 26.25 -2.94
C ALA A 370 16.97 26.96 -2.86
N ASN A 371 17.84 26.51 -1.94
CA ASN A 371 19.17 27.06 -1.73
C ASN A 371 20.26 26.41 -2.61
N MET A 372 19.90 25.39 -3.40
CA MET A 372 20.83 24.74 -4.31
C MET A 372 20.89 25.44 -5.67
N VAL A 373 22.07 25.49 -6.27
CA VAL A 373 22.21 25.88 -7.69
C VAL A 373 21.43 24.89 -8.57
N GLY A 374 20.57 25.41 -9.44
CA GLY A 374 19.66 24.59 -10.25
C GLY A 374 18.41 24.11 -9.50
N SER A 375 17.99 24.83 -8.45
CA SER A 375 16.85 24.50 -7.58
C SER A 375 15.57 24.10 -8.33
N THR A 376 15.21 24.81 -9.40
CA THR A 376 14.05 24.47 -10.26
C THR A 376 14.08 23.03 -10.77
N PHE A 377 15.23 22.57 -11.28
CA PHE A 377 15.37 21.21 -11.80
C PHE A 377 15.16 20.17 -10.69
N PHE A 378 15.82 20.35 -9.55
CA PHE A 378 15.73 19.43 -8.42
C PHE A 378 14.33 19.40 -7.81
N ALA A 379 13.63 20.54 -7.72
CA ALA A 379 12.25 20.61 -7.26
C ALA A 379 11.30 19.85 -8.19
N ILE A 380 11.41 20.06 -9.51
CA ILE A 380 10.58 19.38 -10.51
C ILE A 380 10.74 17.85 -10.40
N ILE A 381 11.98 17.33 -10.37
CA ILE A 381 12.19 15.88 -10.30
C ILE A 381 11.79 15.30 -8.95
N PHE A 382 11.98 16.04 -7.85
CA PHE A 382 11.60 15.61 -6.50
C PHE A 382 10.08 15.46 -6.35
N PHE A 383 9.30 16.48 -6.75
CA PHE A 383 7.85 16.38 -6.69
C PHE A 383 7.28 15.40 -7.73
N LEU A 384 7.92 15.25 -8.90
CA LEU A 384 7.58 14.19 -9.86
C LEU A 384 7.80 12.79 -9.27
N MET A 385 8.91 12.58 -8.55
CA MET A 385 9.16 11.35 -7.81
C MET A 385 8.07 11.11 -6.77
N MET A 386 7.68 12.12 -5.98
CA MET A 386 6.60 11.97 -5.01
C MET A 386 5.27 11.58 -5.63
N ILE A 387 4.91 12.19 -6.77
CA ILE A 387 3.68 11.84 -7.51
C ILE A 387 3.74 10.38 -8.00
N THR A 388 4.86 9.98 -8.59
CA THR A 388 5.02 8.62 -9.14
C THR A 388 5.01 7.53 -8.06
N LEU A 389 5.67 7.77 -6.93
CA LEU A 389 5.60 6.91 -5.74
C LEU A 389 4.16 6.77 -5.21
N GLY A 390 3.41 7.88 -5.15
CA GLY A 390 2.02 7.85 -4.72
C GLY A 390 1.11 7.10 -5.70
N LEU A 391 1.29 7.29 -7.00
CA LEU A 391 0.42 6.70 -8.02
C LEU A 391 0.43 5.18 -8.00
N ASP A 392 1.59 4.55 -7.84
CA ASP A 392 1.69 3.08 -7.84
C ASP A 392 1.00 2.43 -6.64
N SER A 393 1.14 3.01 -5.45
CA SER A 393 0.42 2.55 -4.26
C SER A 393 -1.09 2.71 -4.43
N THR A 394 -1.56 3.82 -5.00
CA THR A 394 -2.98 4.03 -5.32
C THR A 394 -3.47 3.01 -6.36
N PHE A 395 -2.68 2.71 -7.40
CA PHE A 395 -3.04 1.69 -8.39
C PHE A 395 -3.23 0.33 -7.74
N GLY A 396 -2.30 -0.10 -6.88
CA GLY A 396 -2.41 -1.35 -6.14
C GLY A 396 -3.63 -1.39 -5.22
N GLY A 397 -3.81 -0.36 -4.39
CA GLY A 397 -4.91 -0.26 -3.43
C GLY A 397 -6.29 -0.32 -4.09
N LEU A 398 -6.51 0.45 -5.16
CA LEU A 398 -7.77 0.42 -5.88
C LEU A 398 -7.95 -0.87 -6.69
N GLU A 399 -6.90 -1.44 -7.28
CA GLU A 399 -6.99 -2.74 -7.95
C GLU A 399 -7.45 -3.83 -6.99
N ALA A 400 -6.99 -3.84 -5.72
CA ALA A 400 -7.47 -4.79 -4.71
C ALA A 400 -8.98 -4.73 -4.51
N VAL A 401 -9.52 -3.52 -4.32
CA VAL A 401 -10.96 -3.29 -4.14
C VAL A 401 -11.72 -3.69 -5.41
N ILE A 402 -11.19 -3.30 -6.58
CA ILE A 402 -11.81 -3.60 -7.88
C ILE A 402 -11.90 -5.11 -8.07
N THR A 403 -10.78 -5.80 -7.93
CA THR A 403 -10.68 -7.26 -8.09
C THR A 403 -11.54 -7.99 -7.07
N ALA A 404 -11.57 -7.56 -5.81
CA ALA A 404 -12.37 -8.19 -4.76
C ALA A 404 -13.88 -8.14 -5.06
N ILE A 405 -14.39 -6.98 -5.48
CA ILE A 405 -15.81 -6.80 -5.76
C ILE A 405 -16.21 -7.45 -7.10
N MET A 406 -15.36 -7.33 -8.14
CA MET A 406 -15.62 -7.95 -9.44
C MET A 406 -15.63 -9.48 -9.37
N ASP A 407 -14.75 -10.08 -8.56
CA ASP A 407 -14.72 -11.53 -8.37
C ASP A 407 -15.87 -12.04 -7.50
N GLU A 408 -16.49 -11.20 -6.67
CA GLU A 408 -17.67 -11.56 -5.87
C GLU A 408 -18.95 -11.48 -6.69
N TYR A 409 -19.04 -10.50 -7.61
CA TYR A 409 -20.20 -10.29 -8.49
C TYR A 409 -19.84 -10.34 -9.99
N PRO A 410 -19.31 -11.47 -10.49
CA PRO A 410 -18.74 -11.56 -11.85
C PRO A 410 -19.78 -11.37 -12.96
N HIS A 411 -21.01 -11.84 -12.78
CA HIS A 411 -22.06 -11.76 -13.80
C HIS A 411 -22.54 -10.33 -14.07
N ILE A 412 -22.51 -9.47 -13.04
CA ILE A 412 -23.02 -8.09 -13.11
C ILE A 412 -21.90 -7.13 -13.52
N LEU A 413 -20.73 -7.24 -12.86
CA LEU A 413 -19.65 -6.25 -12.97
C LEU A 413 -18.57 -6.65 -14.00
N GLY A 414 -18.39 -7.94 -14.28
CA GLY A 414 -17.33 -8.43 -15.16
C GLY A 414 -17.38 -7.86 -16.58
N LYS A 415 -18.58 -7.64 -17.13
CA LYS A 415 -18.78 -7.09 -18.48
C LYS A 415 -18.63 -5.57 -18.56
N ARG A 416 -18.65 -4.85 -17.44
CA ARG A 416 -18.69 -3.38 -17.37
C ARG A 416 -17.61 -2.82 -16.44
N ARG A 417 -16.41 -3.39 -16.50
CA ARG A 417 -15.26 -2.99 -15.66
C ARG A 417 -15.05 -1.48 -15.70
N GLU A 418 -14.97 -0.89 -16.89
CA GLU A 418 -14.70 0.55 -17.06
C GLU A 418 -15.71 1.43 -16.30
N LEU A 419 -17.00 1.09 -16.38
CA LEU A 419 -18.06 1.81 -15.68
C LEU A 419 -17.97 1.63 -14.15
N PHE A 420 -17.62 0.43 -13.69
CA PHE A 420 -17.44 0.16 -12.27
C PHE A 420 -16.21 0.91 -11.71
N VAL A 421 -15.09 0.92 -12.43
CA VAL A 421 -13.90 1.69 -12.05
C VAL A 421 -14.22 3.19 -12.02
N LEU A 422 -14.99 3.71 -12.99
CA LEU A 422 -15.44 5.11 -12.97
C LEU A 422 -16.28 5.40 -11.72
N GLY A 423 -17.22 4.53 -11.38
CA GLY A 423 -18.04 4.66 -10.17
C GLY A 423 -17.19 4.65 -8.89
N LEU A 424 -16.25 3.72 -8.77
CA LEU A 424 -15.35 3.63 -7.62
C LEU A 424 -14.44 4.86 -7.49
N VAL A 425 -13.83 5.31 -8.60
CA VAL A 425 -13.01 6.54 -8.63
C VAL A 425 -13.84 7.76 -8.24
N THR A 426 -15.10 7.83 -8.68
CA THR A 426 -16.02 8.90 -8.29
C THR A 426 -16.31 8.89 -6.79
N VAL A 427 -16.53 7.70 -6.19
CA VAL A 427 -16.68 7.55 -4.73
C VAL A 427 -15.40 7.97 -3.98
N CYS A 428 -14.22 7.61 -4.51
CA CYS A 428 -12.95 8.04 -3.92
C CYS A 428 -12.76 9.55 -3.99
N PHE A 429 -13.09 10.16 -5.12
CA PHE A 429 -13.03 11.61 -5.32
C PHE A 429 -13.98 12.34 -4.38
N THR A 430 -15.23 11.89 -4.24
CA THR A 430 -16.19 12.52 -3.32
C THR A 430 -15.81 12.36 -1.86
N GLY A 431 -15.30 11.19 -1.45
CA GLY A 431 -14.78 10.99 -0.09
C GLY A 431 -13.58 11.89 0.23
N SER A 432 -12.70 12.09 -0.76
CA SER A 432 -11.54 12.99 -0.66
C SER A 432 -11.92 14.48 -0.63
N LEU A 433 -13.17 14.88 -0.90
CA LEU A 433 -13.55 16.30 -0.79
C LEU A 433 -13.37 16.82 0.64
N SER A 434 -13.61 15.97 1.64
CA SER A 434 -13.43 16.33 3.05
C SER A 434 -11.98 16.73 3.39
N THR A 435 -10.99 16.11 2.73
CA THR A 435 -9.55 16.35 2.93
C THR A 435 -9.00 17.50 2.08
N LEU A 436 -9.80 18.08 1.17
CA LEU A 436 -9.44 19.25 0.36
C LEU A 436 -9.84 20.59 0.97
N THR A 437 -10.40 20.57 2.18
CA THR A 437 -10.77 21.78 2.92
C THR A 437 -9.53 22.50 3.46
N HIS A 438 -9.67 23.73 3.94
CA HIS A 438 -8.57 24.47 4.60
C HIS A 438 -8.00 23.68 5.80
N GLY A 439 -8.87 23.08 6.62
CA GLY A 439 -8.52 22.15 7.70
C GLY A 439 -8.29 20.71 7.24
N GLY A 440 -8.18 20.46 5.94
CA GLY A 440 -8.11 19.12 5.35
C GLY A 440 -6.90 18.31 5.83
N ALA A 441 -5.78 18.96 6.13
CA ALA A 441 -4.62 18.30 6.73
C ALA A 441 -4.95 17.64 8.09
N TYR A 442 -5.86 18.23 8.88
CA TYR A 442 -6.30 17.63 10.13
C TYR A 442 -7.11 16.35 9.89
N VAL A 443 -7.95 16.36 8.85
CA VAL A 443 -8.75 15.20 8.42
C VAL A 443 -7.85 14.09 7.88
N VAL A 444 -6.83 14.44 7.08
CA VAL A 444 -5.83 13.49 6.57
C VAL A 444 -5.17 12.76 7.73
N LYS A 445 -4.68 13.50 8.74
CA LYS A 445 -4.01 12.91 9.90
C LYS A 445 -4.96 12.03 10.75
N LEU A 446 -6.23 12.42 10.89
CA LEU A 446 -7.23 11.61 11.57
C LEU A 446 -7.50 10.27 10.85
N LEU A 447 -7.67 10.32 9.52
CA LEU A 447 -7.91 9.14 8.69
C LEU A 447 -6.69 8.22 8.59
N GLU A 448 -5.48 8.79 8.52
CA GLU A 448 -4.23 8.02 8.51
C GLU A 448 -4.08 7.20 9.79
N GLU A 449 -4.28 7.83 10.95
CA GLU A 449 -4.07 7.20 12.26
C GLU A 449 -5.16 6.17 12.58
N PHE A 450 -6.44 6.55 12.42
CA PHE A 450 -7.57 5.73 12.86
C PHE A 450 -8.26 4.93 11.76
N GLY A 451 -8.22 5.40 10.50
CA GLY A 451 -8.91 4.75 9.39
C GLY A 451 -8.22 3.47 8.93
N ALA A 452 -6.90 3.50 8.80
CA ALA A 452 -6.11 2.33 8.42
C ALA A 452 -5.38 1.69 9.61
N GLY A 453 -4.71 2.50 10.44
CA GLY A 453 -3.72 2.08 11.44
C GLY A 453 -4.05 0.81 12.23
N CYS A 454 -4.89 0.90 13.27
CA CYS A 454 -5.19 -0.25 14.12
C CYS A 454 -6.05 -1.31 13.41
N SER A 455 -6.98 -0.88 12.56
CA SER A 455 -7.95 -1.77 11.91
C SER A 455 -7.29 -2.75 10.96
N ILE A 456 -6.31 -2.32 10.17
CA ILE A 456 -5.64 -3.24 9.24
C ILE A 456 -4.83 -4.29 10.00
N ILE A 457 -4.09 -3.91 11.05
CA ILE A 457 -3.27 -4.87 11.82
C ILE A 457 -4.16 -5.95 12.43
N ALA A 458 -5.32 -5.58 12.98
CA ALA A 458 -6.31 -6.51 13.50
C ALA A 458 -6.90 -7.44 12.42
N VAL A 459 -7.15 -6.91 11.22
CA VAL A 459 -7.62 -7.69 10.07
C VAL A 459 -6.56 -8.71 9.63
N VAL A 460 -5.29 -8.31 9.51
CA VAL A 460 -4.19 -9.21 9.11
C VAL A 460 -3.93 -10.27 10.18
N PHE A 461 -4.09 -9.93 11.45
CA PHE A 461 -3.99 -10.89 12.55
C PHE A 461 -5.03 -12.00 12.41
N LEU A 462 -6.29 -11.64 12.12
CA LEU A 462 -7.36 -12.60 11.87
C LEU A 462 -7.13 -13.38 10.58
N GLU A 463 -6.60 -12.76 9.53
CA GLU A 463 -6.23 -13.44 8.28
C GLU A 463 -5.15 -14.50 8.53
N ALA A 464 -4.08 -14.15 9.24
CA ALA A 464 -2.99 -15.08 9.56
C ALA A 464 -3.48 -16.27 10.39
N ILE A 465 -4.37 -16.04 11.36
CA ILE A 465 -5.02 -17.10 12.15
C ILE A 465 -5.93 -17.96 11.26
N ALA A 466 -6.76 -17.35 10.42
CA ALA A 466 -7.71 -18.07 9.58
C ALA A 466 -6.98 -18.97 8.57
N VAL A 467 -5.87 -18.51 7.99
CA VAL A 467 -5.06 -19.30 7.06
C VAL A 467 -4.25 -20.38 7.80
N SER A 468 -3.55 -20.02 8.87
CA SER A 468 -2.61 -20.94 9.52
C SER A 468 -3.28 -21.98 10.41
N TRP A 469 -4.34 -21.59 11.12
CA TRP A 469 -4.98 -22.44 12.12
C TRP A 469 -6.31 -23.05 11.63
N PHE A 470 -7.18 -22.28 10.99
CA PHE A 470 -8.50 -22.78 10.54
C PHE A 470 -8.41 -23.56 9.23
N TYR A 471 -7.81 -22.98 8.19
CA TYR A 471 -7.56 -23.68 6.93
C TYR A 471 -6.49 -24.77 7.09
N GLY A 472 -5.55 -24.51 8.00
CA GLY A 472 -4.55 -25.46 8.45
C GLY A 472 -3.26 -25.36 7.65
N ILE A 473 -2.17 -25.09 8.36
CA ILE A 473 -0.84 -24.89 7.78
C ILE A 473 -0.37 -26.04 6.88
N GLN A 474 -0.75 -27.29 7.18
CA GLN A 474 -0.37 -28.44 6.38
C GLN A 474 -1.03 -28.41 5.00
N ARG A 475 -2.29 -27.97 4.92
CA ARG A 475 -3.01 -27.82 3.66
C ARG A 475 -2.40 -26.69 2.84
N PHE A 476 -2.14 -25.54 3.48
CA PHE A 476 -1.45 -24.44 2.83
C PHE A 476 -0.07 -24.82 2.29
N CYS A 477 0.73 -25.58 3.05
CA CYS A 477 2.04 -26.06 2.57
C CYS A 477 1.91 -27.04 1.39
N ASN A 478 0.86 -27.87 1.35
CA ASN A 478 0.57 -28.73 0.21
C ASN A 478 0.18 -27.90 -1.02
N ASP A 479 -0.61 -26.84 -0.84
CA ASP A 479 -0.98 -25.90 -1.91
C ASP A 479 0.27 -25.23 -2.49
N VAL A 480 1.17 -24.73 -1.63
CA VAL A 480 2.46 -24.16 -2.06
C VAL A 480 3.33 -25.19 -2.78
N LYS A 481 3.38 -26.45 -2.29
CA LYS A 481 4.10 -27.54 -2.95
C LYS A 481 3.52 -27.82 -4.34
N SER A 482 2.21 -27.73 -4.52
CA SER A 482 1.58 -27.96 -5.82
C SER A 482 1.88 -26.83 -6.83
N MET A 483 2.08 -25.59 -6.37
CA MET A 483 2.47 -24.47 -7.25
C MET A 483 3.95 -24.44 -7.59
N LEU A 484 4.81 -24.63 -6.58
CA LEU A 484 6.25 -24.40 -6.69
C LEU A 484 7.07 -25.68 -6.87
N GLY A 485 6.45 -26.85 -6.66
CA GLY A 485 7.10 -28.16 -6.71
C GLY A 485 7.85 -28.56 -5.45
N PHE A 486 8.06 -27.65 -4.49
CA PHE A 486 8.76 -27.92 -3.23
C PHE A 486 7.92 -27.52 -2.01
N PHE A 487 8.13 -28.24 -0.91
CA PHE A 487 7.42 -27.98 0.34
C PHE A 487 8.09 -26.81 1.10
N PRO A 488 7.33 -25.84 1.64
CA PRO A 488 7.91 -24.77 2.46
C PRO A 488 8.70 -25.32 3.66
N GLY A 489 9.89 -24.77 3.89
CA GLY A 489 10.74 -25.15 5.01
C GLY A 489 10.10 -24.90 6.38
N ILE A 490 10.68 -25.49 7.43
CA ILE A 490 10.22 -25.36 8.82
C ILE A 490 10.15 -23.89 9.26
N TYR A 491 11.12 -23.08 8.82
CA TYR A 491 11.15 -21.64 9.04
C TYR A 491 9.81 -20.95 8.74
N TRP A 492 9.30 -21.11 7.51
CA TRP A 492 8.06 -20.48 7.08
C TRP A 492 6.86 -20.96 7.89
N ARG A 493 6.82 -22.26 8.19
CA ARG A 493 5.74 -22.87 8.97
C ARG A 493 5.68 -22.32 10.39
N VAL A 494 6.83 -22.19 11.05
CA VAL A 494 6.91 -21.62 12.41
C VAL A 494 6.55 -20.13 12.38
N CYS A 495 6.99 -19.41 11.35
CA CYS A 495 6.62 -18.00 11.19
C CYS A 495 5.10 -17.84 11.06
N TRP A 496 4.47 -18.53 10.13
CA TRP A 496 3.03 -18.43 9.89
C TRP A 496 2.17 -18.88 11.07
N VAL A 497 2.54 -19.97 11.74
CA VAL A 497 1.73 -20.54 12.84
C VAL A 497 1.87 -19.75 14.14
N ALA A 498 3.06 -19.25 14.45
CA ALA A 498 3.35 -18.67 15.77
C ALA A 498 3.93 -17.26 15.70
N ILE A 499 5.02 -17.05 14.96
CA ILE A 499 5.78 -15.80 15.07
C ILE A 499 5.01 -14.61 14.47
N SER A 500 4.42 -14.75 13.28
CA SER A 500 3.68 -13.67 12.64
C SER A 500 2.39 -13.30 13.39
N PRO A 501 1.55 -14.25 13.87
CA PRO A 501 0.44 -13.91 14.77
C PRO A 501 0.90 -13.24 16.08
N ALA A 502 1.97 -13.73 16.70
CA ALA A 502 2.52 -13.12 17.92
C ALA A 502 3.07 -11.71 17.67
N PHE A 503 3.74 -11.50 16.53
CA PHE A 503 4.23 -10.22 16.06
C PHE A 503 3.09 -9.20 15.88
N LEU A 504 1.99 -9.59 15.21
CA LEU A 504 0.84 -8.72 15.04
C LEU A 504 0.13 -8.45 16.37
N ALA A 505 -0.02 -9.47 17.23
CA ALA A 505 -0.59 -9.30 18.56
C ALA A 505 0.24 -8.34 19.43
N PHE A 506 1.57 -8.40 19.34
CA PHE A 506 2.48 -7.49 20.03
C PHE A 506 2.24 -6.03 19.60
N ILE A 507 2.15 -5.76 18.29
CA ILE A 507 1.85 -4.40 17.80
C ILE A 507 0.49 -3.94 18.30
N ILE A 508 -0.55 -4.77 18.19
CA ILE A 508 -1.91 -4.42 18.63
C ILE A 508 -1.94 -4.05 20.11
N VAL A 509 -1.35 -4.89 20.98
CA VAL A 509 -1.32 -4.64 22.42
C VAL A 509 -0.56 -3.35 22.72
N SER A 510 0.58 -3.12 22.06
CA SER A 510 1.34 -1.89 22.26
C SER A 510 0.58 -0.64 21.82
N SER A 511 -0.13 -0.68 20.69
CA SER A 511 -0.94 0.45 20.20
C SER A 511 -2.10 0.81 21.12
N PHE A 512 -2.60 -0.13 21.93
CA PHE A 512 -3.62 0.14 22.95
C PHE A 512 -3.04 0.60 24.29
N MET A 513 -1.81 0.20 24.63
CA MET A 513 -1.16 0.59 25.88
C MET A 513 -0.63 2.03 25.83
N ASP A 514 0.03 2.41 24.74
CA ASP A 514 0.64 3.72 24.57
C ASP A 514 -0.12 4.53 23.51
N GLN A 515 -0.96 5.45 23.96
CA GLN A 515 -1.74 6.35 23.12
C GLN A 515 -1.19 7.77 23.23
N PRO A 516 -0.20 8.16 22.41
CA PRO A 516 0.30 9.52 22.43
C PRO A 516 -0.81 10.51 22.01
N PRO A 517 -0.83 11.73 22.56
CA PRO A 517 -1.82 12.73 22.15
C PRO A 517 -1.66 13.04 20.66
N LEU A 518 -2.75 12.92 19.91
CA LEU A 518 -2.75 13.27 18.49
C LEU A 518 -2.56 14.79 18.35
N MET A 519 -1.47 15.18 17.71
CA MET A 519 -1.12 16.58 17.44
C MET A 519 -0.65 16.73 16.00
N LEU A 520 -1.01 17.86 15.38
CA LEU A 520 -0.51 18.26 14.07
C LEU A 520 -0.25 19.77 14.12
N PHE A 521 0.98 20.18 13.77
CA PHE A 521 1.46 21.54 14.04
C PHE A 521 1.30 21.88 15.54
N ASP A 522 0.77 23.05 15.86
CA ASP A 522 0.49 23.49 17.23
C ASP A 522 -0.95 23.15 17.68
N TYR A 523 -1.71 22.37 16.90
CA TYR A 523 -3.08 21.99 17.21
C TYR A 523 -3.16 20.62 17.92
N ARG A 524 -3.80 20.62 19.08
CA ARG A 524 -4.15 19.41 19.83
C ARG A 524 -5.57 19.00 19.51
N TYR A 525 -5.73 17.73 19.11
CA TYR A 525 -7.03 17.19 18.74
C TYR A 525 -7.96 17.07 19.96
N PRO A 526 -9.20 17.59 19.87
CA PRO A 526 -10.21 17.42 20.92
C PRO A 526 -10.61 15.96 21.15
N GLU A 527 -11.01 15.62 22.37
CA GLU A 527 -11.46 14.27 22.78
C GLU A 527 -12.55 13.68 21.87
N TRP A 528 -13.48 14.51 21.38
CA TRP A 528 -14.56 14.07 20.49
C TRP A 528 -14.00 13.53 19.15
N THR A 529 -12.90 14.10 18.67
CA THR A 529 -12.27 13.69 17.40
C THR A 529 -11.61 12.33 17.52
N ILE A 530 -11.03 12.02 18.69
CA ILE A 530 -10.49 10.69 19.02
C ILE A 530 -11.63 9.67 19.04
N SER A 531 -12.76 10.01 19.65
CA SER A 531 -13.96 9.15 19.66
C SER A 531 -14.47 8.89 18.24
N VAL A 532 -14.52 9.91 17.38
CA VAL A 532 -14.85 9.76 15.95
C VAL A 532 -13.82 8.89 15.23
N GLY A 533 -12.53 9.05 15.52
CA GLY A 533 -11.46 8.19 15.02
C GLY A 533 -11.73 6.73 15.32
N TYR A 534 -12.03 6.39 16.58
CA TYR A 534 -12.39 5.01 16.95
C TYR A 534 -13.64 4.48 16.23
N LEU A 535 -14.63 5.34 15.97
CA LEU A 535 -15.81 4.94 15.19
C LEU A 535 -15.46 4.67 13.72
N ILE A 536 -14.55 5.45 13.11
CA ILE A 536 -14.02 5.20 11.76
C ILE A 536 -13.20 3.90 11.73
N GLY A 537 -12.39 3.65 12.75
CA GLY A 537 -11.69 2.37 12.88
C GLY A 537 -12.65 1.19 12.98
N ALA A 538 -13.67 1.30 13.85
CA ALA A 538 -14.66 0.26 14.09
C ALA A 538 -15.58 0.00 12.89
N SER A 539 -15.91 1.02 12.09
CA SER A 539 -16.80 0.89 10.92
C SER A 539 -16.24 -0.04 9.83
N SER A 540 -14.92 -0.17 9.73
CA SER A 540 -14.28 -1.17 8.85
C SER A 540 -14.28 -2.56 9.50
N PHE A 541 -13.94 -2.65 10.78
CA PHE A 541 -13.79 -3.92 11.49
C PHE A 541 -15.12 -4.65 11.73
N ILE A 542 -16.22 -3.91 11.93
CA ILE A 542 -17.55 -4.47 12.28
C ILE A 542 -18.09 -5.47 11.26
N TRP A 543 -17.64 -5.40 10.01
CA TRP A 543 -18.05 -6.33 8.94
C TRP A 543 -17.62 -7.77 9.19
N ILE A 544 -16.55 -7.98 9.96
CA ILE A 544 -16.11 -9.32 10.36
C ILE A 544 -17.15 -9.99 11.26
N PRO A 545 -17.44 -9.49 12.48
CA PRO A 545 -18.44 -10.11 13.36
C PRO A 545 -19.85 -10.10 12.76
N VAL A 546 -20.24 -9.03 12.05
CA VAL A 546 -21.56 -8.98 11.38
C VAL A 546 -21.71 -10.12 10.38
N TYR A 547 -20.69 -10.37 9.54
CA TYR A 547 -20.74 -11.47 8.59
C TYR A 547 -20.72 -12.84 9.27
N MET A 548 -19.94 -13.00 10.35
CA MET A 548 -19.93 -14.24 11.14
C MET A 548 -21.33 -14.56 11.68
N VAL A 549 -22.00 -13.57 12.29
CA VAL A 549 -23.37 -13.72 12.81
C VAL A 549 -24.34 -14.02 11.67
N TYR A 550 -24.29 -13.25 10.57
CA TYR A 550 -25.13 -13.46 9.40
C TYR A 550 -25.01 -14.91 8.88
N LYS A 551 -23.78 -15.40 8.64
CA LYS A 551 -23.57 -16.75 8.11
C LYS A 551 -24.04 -17.84 9.09
N LEU A 552 -23.82 -17.66 10.41
CA LEU A 552 -24.28 -18.60 11.43
C LEU A 552 -25.81 -18.62 11.60
N VAL A 553 -26.49 -17.49 11.44
CA VAL A 553 -27.96 -17.42 11.56
C VAL A 553 -28.63 -18.08 10.36
N TRP A 554 -28.13 -17.83 9.15
CA TRP A 554 -28.73 -18.31 7.89
C TRP A 554 -28.38 -19.76 7.53
N THR A 555 -27.33 -20.34 8.12
CA THR A 555 -26.99 -21.75 7.89
C THR A 555 -27.96 -22.65 8.67
N PRO A 556 -28.69 -23.60 8.04
CA PRO A 556 -29.60 -24.49 8.75
C PRO A 556 -28.83 -25.52 9.61
N GLY A 557 -29.49 -26.04 10.65
CA GLY A 557 -28.95 -27.10 11.53
C GLY A 557 -28.68 -26.65 12.97
N SER A 558 -28.01 -27.49 13.75
CA SER A 558 -27.59 -27.18 15.12
C SER A 558 -26.33 -26.30 15.14
N LEU A 559 -26.08 -25.56 16.24
CA LEU A 559 -24.92 -24.65 16.33
C LEU A 559 -23.57 -25.33 16.02
N LYS A 560 -23.37 -26.57 16.48
CA LYS A 560 -22.16 -27.37 16.16
C LYS A 560 -22.06 -27.70 14.67
N GLN A 561 -23.18 -28.09 14.05
CA GLN A 561 -23.21 -28.38 12.60
C GLN A 561 -22.98 -27.11 11.78
N ARG A 562 -23.63 -26.00 12.14
CA ARG A 562 -23.46 -24.70 11.48
C ARG A 562 -22.01 -24.26 11.52
N LEU A 563 -21.38 -24.30 12.70
CA LEU A 563 -19.98 -23.93 12.85
C LEU A 563 -19.05 -24.83 12.02
N ALA A 564 -19.27 -26.14 12.04
CA ALA A 564 -18.49 -27.09 11.25
C ALA A 564 -18.63 -26.84 9.73
N VAL A 565 -19.81 -26.46 9.25
CA VAL A 565 -20.04 -26.11 7.84
C VAL A 565 -19.39 -24.77 7.49
N CYS A 566 -19.54 -23.75 8.34
CA CYS A 566 -18.99 -22.41 8.09
C CYS A 566 -17.46 -22.34 8.17
N ILE A 567 -16.81 -23.28 8.87
CA ILE A 567 -15.35 -23.37 8.93
C ILE A 567 -14.78 -24.12 7.71
N ARG A 568 -15.53 -25.06 7.14
CA ARG A 568 -15.06 -25.87 6.02
C ARG A 568 -15.05 -25.06 4.72
N PRO A 569 -13.97 -25.12 3.93
CA PRO A 569 -13.94 -24.66 2.54
C PRO A 569 -15.14 -25.14 1.72
N GLU A 570 -15.71 -24.26 0.91
CA GLU A 570 -16.73 -24.64 -0.07
C GLU A 570 -16.09 -25.51 -1.18
N ASN A 571 -16.69 -26.67 -1.45
CA ASN A 571 -16.23 -27.59 -2.49
C ASN A 571 -16.78 -27.13 -3.84
N VAL A 572 -15.97 -26.36 -4.58
CA VAL A 572 -16.31 -25.78 -5.91
C VAL A 572 -16.83 -26.81 -6.93
N ALA A 573 -16.52 -28.11 -6.76
CA ALA A 573 -16.96 -29.16 -7.65
C ALA A 573 -18.45 -29.58 -7.51
N ARG A 574 -19.16 -29.21 -6.42
CA ARG A 574 -20.55 -29.66 -6.19
C ARG A 574 -21.63 -28.63 -6.54
N ASP A 575 -21.35 -27.34 -6.47
CA ASP A 575 -22.38 -26.31 -6.63
C ASP A 575 -22.77 -26.06 -8.11
N GLN A 576 -21.89 -26.33 -9.07
CA GLN A 576 -22.26 -26.27 -10.49
C GLN A 576 -23.28 -27.36 -10.88
N GLN A 577 -23.31 -28.47 -10.14
CA GLN A 577 -24.25 -29.56 -10.39
C GLN A 577 -25.62 -29.27 -9.75
N SER A 578 -25.67 -28.61 -8.59
CA SER A 578 -26.94 -28.19 -7.97
C SER A 578 -27.61 -27.03 -8.71
N ASP A 579 -26.85 -26.04 -9.20
CA ASP A 579 -27.42 -24.90 -9.93
C ASP A 579 -27.89 -25.30 -11.34
N SER A 580 -27.23 -26.27 -11.98
CA SER A 580 -27.70 -26.83 -13.26
C SER A 580 -28.92 -27.73 -13.09
N LEU A 581 -28.99 -28.51 -12.01
CA LEU A 581 -30.18 -29.32 -11.67
C LEU A 581 -31.40 -28.45 -11.32
N CYS A 582 -31.20 -27.31 -10.64
CA CYS A 582 -32.28 -26.38 -10.31
C CYS A 582 -32.82 -25.61 -11.52
N MET A 583 -32.03 -25.35 -12.56
CA MET A 583 -32.51 -24.69 -13.78
C MET A 583 -33.22 -25.63 -14.77
N THR A 584 -33.02 -26.95 -14.64
CA THR A 584 -33.74 -27.96 -15.46
C THR A 584 -35.05 -28.44 -14.83
N ALA A 585 -35.37 -28.01 -13.61
CA ALA A 585 -36.57 -28.41 -12.89
C ALA A 585 -37.55 -27.23 -12.75
N ALA A 586 -38.04 -26.74 -13.88
CA ALA A 586 -39.28 -25.96 -13.94
C ALA A 586 -40.08 -26.46 -15.16
N PRO A 587 -41.24 -27.13 -14.96
CA PRO A 587 -42.11 -27.53 -16.06
C PRO A 587 -42.78 -26.35 -16.75
#